data_AF-I2E872-F1
#
_entry.id   AF-I2E872-F1
#
_cell.length_a   1.000
_cell.length_b   1.000
_cell.length_c   1.000
_cell.angle_alpha   90.00
_cell.angle_beta   90.00
_cell.angle_gamma   90.00
#
_symmetry.space_group_name_H-M   'P 1'
#
loop_
_entity.id
_entity.type
_entity.pdbx_description
1 polymer ?
#
loop_
_entity_poly.entity_id
_entity_poly.type
_entity_poly.pdbx_seq_one_letter_code
_entity_poly.pdbx_strand_id
1 'polypeptide(L)'
;RRCLDCPRIIPTGSYRGRCRDCLRARDQARGTPTDRGYGATVLPSPLGTMTYAAAKSAYQAMLDDGAELHCACGCGDLVDGTTRSSWHLGHDDERTKIVGPMKPSCN
;
A
#
# COMPACT_ATOMS: atom_id res chain seq x y z
N ARG A 1 18.00 20.20 7.05
CA ARG A 1 18.85 19.09 6.52
C ARG A 1 19.00 19.24 5.00
N ARG A 2 19.95 18.57 4.35
CA ARG A 2 20.01 18.53 2.88
C ARG A 2 18.99 17.54 2.32
N CYS A 3 18.42 17.85 1.15
CA CYS A 3 17.64 16.91 0.36
C CYS A 3 18.51 15.71 -0.05
N LEU A 4 17.92 14.52 -0.12
CA LEU A 4 18.66 13.30 -0.48
C LEU A 4 19.10 13.25 -1.94
N ASP A 5 18.39 13.93 -2.85
CA ASP A 5 18.67 13.85 -4.30
C ASP A 5 19.18 15.18 -4.88
N CYS A 6 19.32 16.25 -4.08
CA CYS A 6 19.85 17.53 -4.55
C CYS A 6 20.46 18.38 -3.42
N PRO A 7 21.27 19.41 -3.74
CA PRO A 7 21.95 20.23 -2.71
C PRO A 7 21.04 21.12 -1.86
N ARG A 8 19.73 21.18 -2.13
CA ARG A 8 18.80 22.11 -1.47
C ARG A 8 18.65 21.78 0.03
N ILE A 9 18.64 22.82 0.87
CA ILE A 9 18.30 22.70 2.30
C ILE A 9 16.77 22.63 2.46
N ILE A 10 16.30 21.66 3.25
CA ILE A 10 14.89 21.40 3.53
C ILE A 10 14.64 21.26 5.04
N PRO A 11 13.40 21.51 5.50
CA PRO A 11 12.99 21.19 6.87
C PRO A 11 13.28 19.73 7.24
N THR A 12 13.58 19.48 8.52
CA THR A 12 13.80 18.12 9.05
C THR A 12 12.57 17.23 8.87
N GLY A 13 11.36 17.79 8.97
CA GLY A 13 10.09 17.08 8.76
C GLY A 13 9.68 16.86 7.30
N SER A 14 10.50 17.25 6.31
CA SER A 14 10.12 17.05 4.90
C SER A 14 9.91 15.58 4.55
N TYR A 15 8.78 15.28 3.90
CA TYR A 15 8.37 13.92 3.53
C TYR A 15 9.48 13.18 2.79
N ARG A 16 9.82 11.98 3.29
CA ARG A 16 10.89 11.10 2.74
C ARG A 16 12.25 11.79 2.55
N GLY A 17 12.54 12.86 3.29
CA GLY A 17 13.81 13.58 3.24
C GLY A 17 14.12 14.27 1.91
N ARG A 18 13.08 14.64 1.15
CA ARG A 18 13.24 15.23 -0.18
C ARG A 18 12.55 16.57 -0.29
N CYS A 19 13.06 17.43 -1.18
CA CYS A 19 12.37 18.65 -1.57
C CYS A 19 11.17 18.31 -2.47
N ARG A 20 10.24 19.25 -2.62
CA ARG A 20 9.02 19.06 -3.44
C ARG A 20 9.32 18.62 -4.87
N ASP A 21 10.34 19.20 -5.50
CA ASP A 21 10.66 18.93 -6.90
C ASP A 21 11.23 17.51 -7.08
N CYS A 22 12.15 17.10 -6.20
CA CYS A 22 12.68 15.73 -6.17
C CYS A 22 11.61 14.70 -5.80
N LEU A 23 10.66 15.04 -4.92
CA LEU A 23 9.49 14.19 -4.64
C LEU A 23 8.63 14.01 -5.89
N ARG A 24 8.31 15.11 -6.58
CA ARG A 24 7.50 15.07 -7.80
C ARG A 24 8.19 14.26 -8.89
N ALA A 25 9.49 14.46 -9.11
CA ALA A 25 10.27 13.69 -10.07
C ALA A 25 10.29 12.19 -9.72
N ARG A 26 10.46 11.85 -8.44
CA ARG A 26 10.37 10.47 -7.96
C ARG A 26 8.98 9.88 -8.19
N ASP A 27 7.92 10.61 -7.87
CA ASP A 27 6.55 10.12 -8.04
C ASP A 27 6.21 9.94 -9.53
N GLN A 28 6.70 10.83 -10.40
CA GLN A 28 6.58 10.69 -11.85
C GLN A 28 7.36 9.48 -12.38
N ALA A 29 8.59 9.28 -11.91
CA ALA A 29 9.41 8.11 -12.27
C ALA A 29 8.82 6.78 -11.78
N ARG A 30 8.02 6.81 -10.69
CA ARG A 30 7.29 5.63 -10.21
C ARG A 30 6.09 5.26 -11.09
N GLY A 31 5.68 6.11 -12.04
CA GLY A 31 4.54 5.84 -12.92
C GLY A 31 3.18 6.07 -12.27
N THR A 32 2.13 5.92 -13.07
CA THR A 32 0.73 6.07 -12.62
C THR A 32 0.33 4.98 -11.62
N PRO A 33 -0.77 5.13 -10.85
CA PRO A 33 -1.33 4.01 -10.09
C PRO A 33 -1.53 2.75 -10.93
N THR A 34 -1.93 2.89 -12.20
CA THR A 34 -2.05 1.79 -13.18
C THR A 34 -0.70 1.13 -13.46
N ASP A 35 0.33 1.92 -13.75
CA ASP A 35 1.69 1.41 -14.00
C ASP A 35 2.29 0.72 -12.76
N ARG A 36 1.77 1.04 -11.57
CA ARG A 36 2.19 0.48 -10.29
C ARG A 36 1.35 -0.72 -9.83
N GLY A 37 0.44 -1.21 -10.67
CA GLY A 37 -0.44 -2.36 -10.37
C GLY A 37 -1.65 -2.03 -9.48
N TYR A 38 -1.91 -0.75 -9.18
CA TYR A 38 -3.07 -0.30 -8.40
C TYR A 38 -4.24 0.21 -9.26
N GLY A 39 -4.12 0.19 -10.59
CA GLY A 39 -5.17 0.62 -11.52
C GLY A 39 -6.25 -0.45 -11.75
N ALA A 40 -6.93 -0.37 -12.90
CA ALA A 40 -7.96 -1.33 -13.34
C ALA A 40 -7.41 -2.75 -13.66
N THR A 41 -6.12 -2.99 -13.41
CA THR A 41 -5.49 -4.29 -13.58
C THR A 41 -6.13 -5.31 -12.63
N VAL A 42 -6.59 -6.42 -13.20
CA VAL A 42 -7.13 -7.54 -12.44
C VAL A 42 -5.96 -8.42 -12.00
N LEU A 43 -5.83 -8.64 -10.70
CA LEU A 43 -4.76 -9.42 -10.09
C LEU A 43 -5.34 -10.69 -9.45
N PRO A 44 -4.61 -11.81 -9.44
CA PRO A 44 -4.90 -12.92 -8.57
C PRO A 44 -4.93 -12.46 -7.09
N SER A 45 -5.94 -12.89 -6.34
CA SER A 45 -6.14 -12.64 -4.91
C SER A 45 -6.64 -13.92 -4.24
N PRO A 46 -6.47 -14.11 -2.92
CA PRO A 46 -7.13 -15.17 -2.18
C PRO A 46 -8.67 -15.17 -2.33
N LEU A 47 -9.26 -14.03 -2.69
CA LEU A 47 -10.70 -13.89 -2.94
C LEU A 47 -11.10 -14.14 -4.42
N GLY A 48 -10.16 -14.55 -5.28
CA GLY A 48 -10.36 -14.71 -6.73
C GLY A 48 -9.61 -13.65 -7.56
N THR A 49 -9.91 -13.57 -8.85
CA THR A 49 -9.23 -12.62 -9.77
C THR A 49 -10.00 -11.31 -9.80
N MET A 50 -9.43 -10.23 -9.25
CA MET A 50 -10.11 -8.94 -9.08
C MET A 50 -9.15 -7.77 -9.08
N THR A 51 -9.65 -6.54 -9.21
CA THR A 51 -8.80 -5.34 -9.09
C THR A 51 -8.37 -5.13 -7.63
N TYR A 52 -7.25 -4.44 -7.44
CA TYR A 52 -6.76 -4.10 -6.10
C TYR A 52 -7.80 -3.32 -5.27
N ALA A 53 -8.54 -2.41 -5.90
CA ALA A 53 -9.61 -1.67 -5.25
C ALA A 53 -10.79 -2.56 -4.82
N ALA A 54 -11.18 -3.51 -5.68
CA ALA A 54 -12.24 -4.48 -5.37
C ALA A 54 -11.84 -5.39 -4.20
N ALA A 55 -10.61 -5.91 -4.21
CA ALA A 55 -10.09 -6.70 -3.10
C ALA A 55 -10.04 -5.91 -1.79
N LYS A 56 -9.56 -4.66 -1.83
CA LYS A 56 -9.51 -3.80 -0.63
C LYS A 56 -10.91 -3.57 -0.06
N SER A 57 -11.92 -3.39 -0.92
CA SER A 57 -13.31 -3.25 -0.49
C SER A 57 -13.92 -4.54 0.03
N ALA A 58 -13.64 -5.68 -0.59
CA ALA A 58 -14.15 -6.98 -0.14
C ALA A 58 -13.63 -7.32 1.26
N TYR A 59 -12.32 -7.17 1.50
CA TYR A 59 -11.75 -7.39 2.83
C TYR A 59 -12.27 -6.38 3.88
N GLN A 60 -12.48 -5.12 3.49
CA GLN A 60 -13.10 -4.16 4.42
C GLN A 60 -14.52 -4.60 4.78
N ALA A 61 -15.32 -5.05 3.82
CA ALA A 61 -16.67 -5.54 4.10
C ALA A 61 -16.66 -6.75 5.05
N MET A 62 -15.69 -7.66 4.92
CA MET A 62 -15.51 -8.76 5.87
C MET A 62 -15.20 -8.25 7.29
N LEU A 63 -14.29 -7.27 7.41
CA LEU A 63 -13.93 -6.68 8.71
C LEU A 63 -15.11 -5.90 9.33
N ASP A 64 -15.88 -5.19 8.51
CA ASP A 64 -17.08 -4.46 8.93
C ASP A 64 -18.18 -5.42 9.41
N ASP A 65 -18.23 -6.65 8.86
CA ASP A 65 -19.10 -7.75 9.31
C ASP A 65 -18.56 -8.50 10.53
N GLY A 66 -17.42 -8.06 11.07
CA GLY A 66 -16.81 -8.63 12.28
C GLY A 66 -15.87 -9.83 12.04
N ALA A 67 -15.46 -10.09 10.80
CA ALA A 67 -14.48 -11.13 10.53
C ALA A 67 -13.12 -10.81 11.16
N GLU A 68 -12.51 -11.81 11.82
CA GLU A 68 -11.14 -11.72 12.31
C GLU A 68 -10.17 -12.16 11.22
N LEU A 69 -9.45 -11.20 10.62
CA LEU A 69 -8.47 -11.49 9.56
C LEU A 69 -7.05 -11.41 10.11
N HIS A 70 -6.30 -12.49 9.95
CA HIS A 70 -4.88 -12.51 10.26
C HIS A 70 -4.06 -11.76 9.20
N CYS A 71 -2.99 -11.13 9.65
CA CYS A 71 -2.04 -10.42 8.81
C CYS A 71 -1.34 -11.40 7.85
N ALA A 72 -1.48 -11.16 6.55
CA ALA A 72 -1.06 -12.07 5.50
C ALA A 72 0.46 -12.27 5.38
N CYS A 73 1.29 -11.47 6.06
CA CYS A 73 2.73 -11.72 6.15
C CYS A 73 3.10 -12.96 6.98
N GLY A 74 2.14 -13.55 7.71
CA GLY A 74 2.40 -14.70 8.58
C GLY A 74 2.89 -14.35 9.99
N CYS A 75 2.81 -13.08 10.42
CA CYS A 75 3.20 -12.70 11.78
C CYS A 75 2.25 -13.21 12.88
N GLY A 76 1.11 -13.82 12.53
CA GLY A 76 0.14 -14.39 13.46
C GLY A 76 -0.87 -13.39 14.02
N ASP A 77 -0.56 -12.11 14.01
CA ASP A 77 -1.45 -11.07 14.55
C ASP A 77 -2.64 -10.77 13.63
N LEU A 78 -3.75 -10.30 14.22
CA LEU A 78 -4.91 -9.77 13.50
C LEU A 78 -4.61 -8.39 12.88
N VAL A 79 -5.27 -8.08 11.77
CA VAL A 79 -5.29 -6.71 11.24
C VAL A 79 -6.33 -5.87 11.97
N ASP A 80 -6.00 -4.59 12.21
CA ASP A 80 -6.97 -3.62 12.71
C ASP A 80 -7.89 -3.18 11.56
N GLY A 81 -9.13 -3.67 11.57
CA GLY A 81 -10.15 -3.34 10.57
C GLY A 81 -11.00 -2.11 10.87
N THR A 82 -10.78 -1.42 11.99
CA THR A 82 -11.64 -0.32 12.48
C THR A 82 -11.84 0.77 11.42
N THR A 83 -10.82 1.02 10.60
CA THR A 83 -10.94 1.91 9.44
C THR A 83 -10.29 1.29 8.22
N ARG A 84 -10.69 1.73 7.03
CA ARG A 84 -10.02 1.30 5.78
C ARG A 84 -8.52 1.61 5.73
N SER A 85 -8.09 2.61 6.51
CA SER A 85 -6.69 3.06 6.64
C SER A 85 -5.89 2.36 7.74
N SER A 86 -6.51 1.66 8.69
CA SER A 86 -5.80 1.00 9.80
C SER A 86 -5.05 -0.27 9.37
N TRP A 87 -5.27 -0.73 8.14
CA TRP A 87 -4.57 -1.86 7.53
C TRP A 87 -4.23 -1.59 6.05
N HIS A 88 -3.30 -2.37 5.48
CA HIS A 88 -2.83 -2.28 4.09
C HIS A 88 -3.17 -3.55 3.33
N LEU A 89 -3.40 -3.44 2.01
CA LEU A 89 -3.60 -4.62 1.17
C LEU A 89 -2.25 -5.01 0.56
N GLY A 90 -1.68 -6.10 1.06
CA GLY A 90 -0.40 -6.62 0.61
C GLY A 90 -0.43 -7.08 -0.84
N HIS A 91 0.73 -7.00 -1.48
CA HIS A 91 1.01 -7.55 -2.80
C HIS A 91 2.43 -8.15 -2.78
N ASP A 92 2.76 -8.98 -3.77
CA ASP A 92 4.15 -9.42 -3.99
C ASP A 92 5.05 -8.27 -4.45
N ASP A 93 6.37 -8.48 -4.44
CA ASP A 93 7.34 -7.43 -4.78
C ASP A 93 7.16 -6.93 -6.22
N GLU A 94 6.82 -7.83 -7.13
CA GLU A 94 6.55 -7.56 -8.54
C GLU A 94 5.15 -6.95 -8.78
N ARG A 95 4.28 -6.88 -7.76
CA ARG A 95 2.90 -6.36 -7.84
C ARG A 95 2.03 -7.12 -8.84
N THR A 96 2.29 -8.41 -9.02
CA THR A 96 1.55 -9.29 -9.91
C THR A 96 0.42 -10.04 -9.20
N LYS A 97 0.40 -10.10 -7.86
CA LYS A 97 -0.68 -10.70 -7.08
C LYS A 97 -0.96 -9.95 -5.78
N ILE A 98 -2.19 -10.06 -5.30
CA ILE A 98 -2.62 -9.58 -3.99
C ILE A 98 -2.37 -10.71 -2.98
N VAL A 99 -1.70 -10.38 -1.87
CA VAL A 99 -1.36 -11.34 -0.82
C VAL A 99 -2.46 -11.39 0.25
N GLY A 100 -3.07 -10.25 0.58
CA GLY A 100 -4.15 -10.16 1.57
C GLY A 100 -3.98 -8.97 2.51
N PRO A 101 -4.83 -8.85 3.55
CA PRO A 101 -4.76 -7.76 4.51
C PRO A 101 -3.50 -7.88 5.38
N MET A 102 -2.84 -6.75 5.63
CA MET A 102 -1.60 -6.67 6.41
C MET A 102 -1.63 -5.46 7.34
N LYS A 103 -0.95 -5.58 8.49
CA LYS A 103 -0.72 -4.44 9.37
C LYS A 103 0.29 -3.47 8.75
N PRO A 104 0.21 -2.16 9.04
CA PRO A 104 1.13 -1.17 8.48
C PRO A 104 2.62 -1.43 8.75
N SER A 105 2.96 -2.07 9.87
CA SER A 105 4.34 -2.43 10.20
C SER A 105 4.87 -3.63 9.42
N CYS A 106 3.99 -4.46 8.86
CA CYS A 106 4.36 -5.70 8.17
C CYS A 106 4.36 -5.57 6.64
N ASN A 107 3.64 -4.57 6.10
CA ASN A 107 3.53 -4.30 4.67
C ASN A 107 4.57 -3.27 4.23
#